data_AF-A0A946DQC0-F1
#
_entry.id   AF-A0A946DQC0-F1
#
_cell.length_a   1.000
_cell.length_b   1.000
_cell.length_c   1.000
_cell.angle_alpha   90.00
_cell.angle_beta   90.00
_cell.angle_gamma   90.00
#
_symmetry.space_group_name_H-M   'P 1'
#
loop_
_entity.id
_entity.type
_entity.pdbx_description
1 polymer ?
#
loop_
_entity_poly.entity_id
_entity_poly.type
_entity_poly.pdbx_seq_one_letter_code
_entity_poly.pdbx_strand_id
1 'polypeptide(L)'
;MFPTGNTNSHEFTTLPASEQQGPDCAMQSLAVMFTDMAGSSRFAEKFGARAALQKRKRHNRLLLPLIEAHRGRLVEIVGDALMAVFEETADAARCATAMQQRLNEYNTSDDVDVDDLEIHIRIGIHTGKLVVYRSGDHFEVAGRAVNVAARVEAANSKKTDQILISADAQTELEHCSGFHTVPLANVRLKGIGRMGVFQLLWQDDHAEAQDDPPPPIGANRAQAVNVMATRPRVLSASSATIERVAPKAPATLRACHSLFLDVENRQGHVLPVWVRLQSGQPHCIHSQIDCDDAMRNSAVQAVHSAFARVRELGFVDAQLGNYAVEWWVGKQEIQYEGASLGLAVSLATVAALTGRQVDPRTAVTGAVDRGNVVAVTGVGSKWESLRSLGTFSRLIVAPGNLADLPSEAWREPELRISAVPTLEAAVAEVFGRIERPATTTASPATATR
;
A
#
# COMPACT_ATOMS: atom_id res chain seq x y z
N MET A 1 22.36 -34.54 11.72
CA MET A 1 23.47 -33.80 12.34
C MET A 1 23.98 -32.81 11.31
N PHE A 2 23.44 -31.60 11.32
CA PHE A 2 23.91 -30.42 10.58
C PHE A 2 23.68 -29.22 11.51
N PRO A 3 24.65 -28.31 11.67
CA PRO A 3 24.66 -27.34 12.75
C PRO A 3 23.85 -26.08 12.41
N THR A 4 23.20 -25.53 13.43
CA THR A 4 22.60 -24.20 13.45
C THR A 4 23.70 -23.13 13.50
N GLY A 5 23.71 -22.21 12.52
CA GLY A 5 24.65 -21.08 12.46
C GLY A 5 23.90 -19.74 12.39
N ASN A 6 24.23 -18.85 13.33
CA ASN A 6 23.73 -17.49 13.56
C ASN A 6 23.45 -16.64 12.31
N THR A 7 22.27 -16.03 12.25
CA THR A 7 22.04 -14.75 11.57
C THR A 7 22.37 -13.62 12.54
N ASN A 8 23.53 -12.98 12.38
CA ASN A 8 23.85 -11.72 13.06
C ASN A 8 22.97 -10.60 12.48
N SER A 9 21.87 -10.29 13.16
CA SER A 9 21.18 -9.00 13.05
C SER A 9 22.05 -7.95 13.70
N HIS A 10 22.68 -7.08 12.92
CA HIS A 10 23.33 -5.89 13.46
C HIS A 10 22.25 -4.93 13.94
N GLU A 11 22.03 -4.91 15.26
CA GLU A 11 21.19 -3.93 15.96
C GLU A 11 21.82 -2.54 15.84
N PHE A 12 21.00 -1.56 15.48
CA PHE A 12 21.30 -0.14 15.69
C PHE A 12 21.60 0.10 17.17
N THR A 13 22.63 0.91 17.45
CA THR A 13 23.00 1.36 18.80
C THR A 13 21.77 1.82 19.57
N THR A 14 21.38 1.03 20.57
CA THR A 14 20.27 1.34 21.48
C THR A 14 20.72 2.49 22.38
N LEU A 15 19.93 3.57 22.40
CA LEU A 15 20.12 4.67 23.34
C LEU A 15 19.94 4.17 24.79
N PRO A 16 20.69 4.72 25.77
CA PRO A 16 20.61 4.29 27.16
C PRO A 16 19.19 4.45 27.72
N ALA A 17 18.81 3.51 28.58
CA ALA A 17 17.45 3.29 29.11
C ALA A 17 16.81 4.46 29.90
N SER A 18 17.49 5.61 30.01
CA SER A 18 16.99 6.79 30.72
C SER A 18 16.24 7.81 29.85
N GLU A 19 16.13 7.61 28.53
CA GLU A 19 15.42 8.52 27.61
C GLU A 19 14.18 7.93 26.93
N GLN A 20 13.73 6.73 27.30
CA GLN A 20 12.53 6.12 26.72
C GLN A 20 11.24 6.63 27.38
N GLN A 21 10.78 7.81 26.96
CA GLN A 21 9.40 8.28 27.17
C GLN A 21 8.85 8.93 25.87
N GLY A 22 8.17 8.14 25.05
CA GLY A 22 7.46 8.55 23.82
C GLY A 22 7.39 7.42 22.78
N PRO A 23 6.43 7.40 21.83
CA PRO A 23 6.40 6.39 20.77
C PRO A 23 7.70 6.46 19.96
N ASP A 24 8.29 5.32 19.59
CA ASP A 24 9.56 5.19 18.84
C ASP A 24 9.50 5.99 17.53
N CYS A 25 9.83 7.28 17.63
CA CYS A 25 9.73 8.28 16.58
C CYS A 25 11.05 9.07 16.61
N ALA A 26 11.93 8.77 15.67
CA ALA A 26 13.27 9.33 15.62
C ALA A 26 13.41 10.20 14.37
N MET A 27 13.90 11.43 14.55
CA MET A 27 14.34 12.25 13.44
C MET A 27 15.71 11.73 12.97
N GLN A 28 15.79 11.26 11.74
CA GLN A 28 17.01 10.73 11.14
C GLN A 28 17.25 11.39 9.78
N SER A 29 18.52 11.54 9.40
CA SER A 29 18.88 11.91 8.03
C SER A 29 19.11 10.64 7.25
N LEU A 30 18.25 10.34 6.28
CA LEU A 30 18.32 9.13 5.47
C LEU A 30 18.21 9.50 3.99
N ALA A 31 18.78 8.67 3.13
CA ALA A 31 18.52 8.72 1.69
C ALA A 31 17.22 7.98 1.38
N VAL A 32 16.31 8.64 0.67
CA VAL A 32 15.04 8.09 0.20
C VAL A 32 15.13 7.87 -1.30
N MET A 33 14.83 6.65 -1.74
CA MET A 33 14.78 6.27 -3.14
C MET A 33 13.35 5.93 -3.54
N PHE A 34 12.89 6.52 -4.64
CA PHE A 34 11.68 6.12 -5.34
C PHE A 34 12.04 5.53 -6.70
N THR A 35 11.35 4.46 -7.09
CA THR A 35 11.39 3.92 -8.44
C THR A 35 10.01 3.94 -9.06
N ASP A 36 9.92 4.05 -10.38
CA ASP A 36 8.67 3.97 -11.14
C ASP A 36 8.91 3.23 -12.46
N MET A 37 8.02 2.30 -12.84
CA MET A 37 8.17 1.55 -14.09
C MET A 37 7.60 2.34 -15.26
N ALA A 38 8.42 2.54 -16.30
CA ALA A 38 8.01 3.30 -17.46
C ALA A 38 6.96 2.54 -18.29
N GLY A 39 5.86 3.23 -18.63
CA GLY A 39 4.86 2.72 -19.56
C GLY A 39 3.96 1.61 -19.00
N SER A 40 3.97 1.37 -17.69
CA SER A 40 3.18 0.31 -17.04
C SER A 40 1.68 0.43 -17.26
N SER A 41 1.10 1.63 -17.14
CA SER A 41 -0.33 1.86 -17.41
C SER A 41 -0.68 1.52 -18.87
N ARG A 42 0.15 1.94 -19.82
CA ARG A 42 -0.05 1.67 -21.25
C ARG A 42 0.08 0.19 -21.57
N PHE A 43 0.99 -0.51 -20.90
CA PHE A 43 1.15 -1.95 -20.99
C PHE A 43 -0.09 -2.68 -20.43
N ALA A 44 -0.63 -2.24 -19.29
CA ALA A 44 -1.84 -2.81 -18.71
C ALA A 44 -3.08 -2.61 -19.61
N GLU A 45 -3.21 -1.46 -20.26
CA GLU A 45 -4.27 -1.19 -21.25
C GLU A 45 -4.16 -2.11 -22.47
N LYS A 46 -2.95 -2.33 -22.98
CA LYS A 46 -2.71 -3.12 -24.21
C LYS A 46 -2.80 -4.63 -23.98
N PHE A 47 -2.27 -5.14 -22.86
CA PHE A 47 -2.12 -6.58 -22.60
C PHE A 47 -3.00 -7.11 -21.46
N GLY A 48 -3.72 -6.23 -20.78
CA GLY A 48 -4.60 -6.56 -19.68
C GLY A 48 -3.88 -6.74 -18.34
N ALA A 49 -4.69 -6.78 -17.27
CA ALA A 49 -4.22 -6.78 -15.88
C ALA A 49 -3.33 -7.98 -15.53
N ARG A 50 -3.60 -9.17 -16.11
CA ARG A 50 -2.81 -10.38 -15.83
C ARG A 50 -1.37 -10.26 -16.31
N ALA A 51 -1.17 -9.74 -17.52
CA ALA A 51 0.17 -9.50 -18.07
C ALA A 51 0.89 -8.43 -17.25
N ALA A 52 0.21 -7.33 -16.91
CA ALA A 52 0.77 -6.27 -16.06
C ALA A 52 1.21 -6.79 -14.69
N LEU A 53 0.41 -7.66 -14.06
CA LEU A 53 0.76 -8.30 -12.80
C LEU A 53 2.00 -9.20 -12.92
N GLN A 54 2.13 -9.96 -14.01
CA GLN A 54 3.31 -10.79 -14.25
C GLN A 54 4.57 -9.94 -14.46
N LYS A 55 4.47 -8.87 -15.25
CA LYS A 55 5.55 -7.90 -15.45
C LYS A 55 5.99 -7.27 -14.12
N ARG A 56 5.03 -6.86 -13.28
CA ARG A 56 5.31 -6.36 -11.92
C ARG A 56 5.97 -7.41 -11.03
N LYS A 57 5.50 -8.67 -11.04
CA LYS A 57 6.13 -9.75 -10.26
C LYS A 57 7.58 -9.99 -10.70
N ARG A 58 7.86 -9.92 -11.99
CA ARG A 58 9.22 -10.01 -12.54
C ARG A 58 10.09 -8.85 -12.08
N HIS A 59 9.59 -7.62 -12.20
CA HIS A 59 10.22 -6.41 -11.68
C HIS A 59 10.59 -6.55 -10.21
N ASN A 60 9.63 -6.89 -9.35
CA ASN A 60 9.89 -7.02 -7.91
C ASN A 60 10.91 -8.12 -7.61
N ARG A 61 10.84 -9.26 -8.32
CA ARG A 61 11.83 -10.35 -8.17
C ARG A 61 13.25 -9.92 -8.53
N LEU A 62 13.41 -9.03 -9.52
CA LEU A 62 14.72 -8.54 -9.94
C LEU A 62 15.27 -7.47 -8.99
N LEU A 63 14.41 -6.57 -8.49
CA LEU A 63 14.86 -5.36 -7.79
C LEU A 63 14.85 -5.46 -6.27
N LEU A 64 13.88 -6.15 -5.65
CA LEU A 64 13.78 -6.21 -4.19
C LEU A 64 15.05 -6.78 -3.51
N PRO A 65 15.68 -7.86 -4.03
CA PRO A 65 16.92 -8.37 -3.44
C PRO A 65 18.08 -7.37 -3.47
N LEU A 66 18.09 -6.43 -4.43
CA LEU A 66 19.14 -5.42 -4.54
C LEU A 66 19.03 -4.38 -3.41
N ILE A 67 17.81 -4.03 -2.99
CA ILE A 67 17.60 -3.11 -1.87
C ILE A 67 18.29 -3.66 -0.62
N GLU A 68 18.02 -4.93 -0.27
CA GLU A 68 18.64 -5.57 0.89
C GLU A 68 20.16 -5.75 0.73
N ALA A 69 20.62 -6.15 -0.46
CA ALA A 69 22.05 -6.34 -0.74
C ALA A 69 22.88 -5.05 -0.58
N HIS A 70 22.24 -3.89 -0.80
CA HIS A 70 22.83 -2.58 -0.62
C HIS A 70 22.42 -1.91 0.70
N ARG A 71 22.08 -2.70 1.73
CA ARG A 71 21.74 -2.19 3.08
C ARG A 71 20.56 -1.22 3.12
N GLY A 72 19.72 -1.27 2.10
CA GLY A 72 18.47 -0.55 2.04
C GLY A 72 17.37 -1.30 2.77
N ARG A 73 16.35 -0.55 3.17
CA ARG A 73 15.10 -1.08 3.69
C ARG A 73 13.96 -0.67 2.78
N LEU A 74 13.23 -1.66 2.27
CA LEU A 74 11.96 -1.42 1.60
C LEU A 74 10.96 -0.84 2.61
N VAL A 75 10.39 0.32 2.29
CA VAL A 75 9.33 0.95 3.08
C VAL A 75 7.97 0.54 2.53
N GLU A 76 7.77 0.73 1.23
CA GLU A 76 6.46 0.55 0.60
C GLU A 76 6.61 0.16 -0.87
N ILE A 77 5.60 -0.54 -1.40
CA ILE A 77 5.39 -0.78 -2.83
C ILE A 77 4.02 -0.20 -3.16
N VAL A 78 3.97 0.74 -4.10
CA VAL A 78 2.71 1.38 -4.54
C VAL A 78 2.54 1.09 -6.02
N GLY A 79 1.58 0.24 -6.39
CA GLY A 79 1.48 -0.25 -7.76
C GLY A 79 2.75 -1.00 -8.18
N ASP A 80 3.50 -0.42 -9.11
CA ASP A 80 4.79 -0.84 -9.66
C ASP A 80 5.98 0.02 -9.17
N ALA A 81 5.69 1.06 -8.39
CA ALA A 81 6.69 1.91 -7.75
C ALA A 81 7.23 1.27 -6.46
N LEU A 82 8.52 1.45 -6.21
CA LEU A 82 9.17 1.02 -4.97
C LEU A 82 9.62 2.26 -4.20
N MET A 83 9.45 2.21 -2.88
CA MET A 83 9.99 3.20 -1.96
C MET A 83 10.92 2.50 -0.98
N ALA A 84 12.19 2.93 -0.96
CA ALA A 84 13.19 2.39 -0.05
C ALA A 84 13.97 3.52 0.62
N VAL A 85 14.54 3.21 1.78
CA VAL A 85 15.45 4.12 2.48
C VAL A 85 16.79 3.47 2.78
N PHE A 86 17.81 4.30 2.88
CA PHE A 86 19.19 3.92 3.13
C PHE A 86 19.78 4.87 4.16
N GLU A 87 20.61 4.35 5.06
CA GLU A 87 21.38 5.17 5.99
C GLU A 87 22.36 6.07 5.24
N GLU A 88 23.01 5.52 4.21
CA GLU A 88 24.03 6.21 3.43
C GLU A 88 23.53 6.49 2.01
N THR A 89 23.72 7.73 1.56
CA THR A 89 23.39 8.14 0.18
C THR A 89 24.18 7.33 -0.86
N ALA A 90 25.41 6.95 -0.54
CA ALA A 90 26.24 6.11 -1.39
C ALA A 90 25.66 4.69 -1.57
N ASP A 91 24.99 4.14 -0.56
CA ASP A 91 24.33 2.84 -0.65
C ASP A 91 23.08 2.91 -1.54
N ALA A 92 22.28 3.98 -1.41
CA ALA A 92 21.17 4.25 -2.32
C ALA A 92 21.63 4.40 -3.78
N ALA A 93 22.72 5.14 -4.01
CA ALA A 93 23.28 5.35 -5.34
C ALA A 93 23.80 4.05 -5.96
N ARG A 94 24.54 3.22 -5.20
CA ARG A 94 24.97 1.88 -5.65
C ARG A 94 23.79 0.97 -5.96
N CYS A 95 22.77 0.97 -5.11
CA CYS A 95 21.56 0.20 -5.31
C CYS A 95 20.87 0.60 -6.63
N ALA A 96 20.69 1.90 -6.86
CA ALA A 96 20.07 2.42 -8.07
C ALA A 96 20.86 2.05 -9.34
N THR A 97 22.19 2.16 -9.31
CA THR A 97 23.07 1.70 -10.40
C THR A 97 22.89 0.20 -10.65
N ALA A 98 22.89 -0.62 -9.60
CA ALA A 98 22.72 -2.07 -9.72
C ALA A 98 21.32 -2.44 -10.26
N MET A 99 20.27 -1.69 -9.90
CA MET A 99 18.92 -1.87 -10.44
C MET A 99 18.88 -1.64 -11.95
N GLN A 100 19.48 -0.53 -12.42
CA GLN A 100 19.54 -0.23 -13.86
C GLN A 100 20.36 -1.28 -14.62
N GLN A 101 21.53 -1.68 -14.09
CA GLN A 101 22.36 -2.72 -14.68
C GLN A 101 21.62 -4.06 -14.77
N ARG A 102 20.95 -4.49 -13.70
CA ARG A 102 20.18 -5.74 -13.68
C ARG A 102 19.03 -5.74 -14.67
N LEU A 103 18.35 -4.61 -14.83
CA LEU A 103 17.27 -4.48 -15.82
C LEU A 103 17.82 -4.44 -17.24
N ASN A 104 18.95 -3.79 -17.46
CA ASN A 104 19.64 -3.83 -18.74
C ASN A 104 20.02 -5.26 -19.12
N GLU A 105 20.66 -6.01 -18.22
CA GLU A 105 20.98 -7.43 -18.40
C GLU A 105 19.73 -8.25 -18.75
N TYR A 106 18.63 -8.02 -18.03
CA TYR A 106 17.36 -8.71 -18.26
C TYR A 106 16.78 -8.37 -19.65
N ASN A 107 16.70 -7.09 -20.01
CA ASN A 107 16.14 -6.64 -21.29
C ASN A 107 16.99 -7.10 -22.48
N THR A 108 18.31 -7.24 -22.31
CA THR A 108 19.21 -7.73 -23.37
C THR A 108 19.35 -9.26 -23.42
N SER A 109 18.67 -10.00 -22.54
CA SER A 109 18.75 -11.47 -22.52
C SER A 109 17.89 -12.11 -23.61
N ASP A 110 18.37 -13.23 -24.16
CA ASP A 110 17.68 -14.00 -25.21
C ASP A 110 16.28 -14.52 -24.78
N ASP A 111 15.95 -14.44 -23.49
CA ASP A 111 14.67 -14.88 -22.91
C ASP A 111 13.53 -13.83 -23.05
N VAL A 112 13.81 -12.63 -23.56
CA VAL A 112 12.82 -11.55 -23.75
C VAL A 112 12.35 -11.52 -25.20
N ASP A 113 11.43 -12.43 -25.54
CA ASP A 113 10.90 -12.60 -26.92
C ASP A 113 9.92 -11.50 -27.39
N VAL A 114 9.70 -10.43 -26.63
CA VAL A 114 8.73 -9.36 -26.98
C VAL A 114 9.19 -8.01 -26.44
N ASP A 115 9.33 -6.99 -27.30
CA ASP A 115 9.64 -5.59 -26.91
C ASP A 115 8.74 -5.07 -25.78
N ASP A 116 7.50 -5.56 -25.68
CA ASP A 116 6.55 -5.14 -24.65
C ASP A 116 6.86 -5.75 -23.24
N LEU A 117 7.74 -6.75 -23.12
CA LEU A 117 8.14 -7.37 -21.85
C LEU A 117 9.37 -6.73 -21.20
N GLU A 118 10.08 -5.84 -21.90
CA GLU A 118 11.18 -5.07 -21.35
C GLU A 118 10.73 -4.24 -20.14
N ILE A 119 11.55 -4.20 -19.10
CA ILE A 119 11.27 -3.47 -17.87
C ILE A 119 12.25 -2.30 -17.80
N HIS A 120 11.69 -1.11 -17.94
CA HIS A 120 12.42 0.15 -17.80
C HIS A 120 11.93 0.88 -16.57
N ILE A 121 12.85 1.48 -15.82
CA ILE A 121 12.50 2.22 -14.60
C ILE A 121 13.13 3.61 -14.58
N ARG A 122 12.46 4.50 -13.85
CA ARG A 122 12.97 5.80 -13.44
C ARG A 122 13.30 5.74 -11.96
N ILE A 123 14.41 6.36 -11.56
CA ILE A 123 14.82 6.38 -10.15
C ILE A 123 15.05 7.82 -9.72
N GLY A 124 14.54 8.18 -8.54
CA GLY A 124 14.81 9.45 -7.87
C GLY A 124 15.35 9.23 -6.46
N ILE A 125 16.44 9.91 -6.11
CA ILE A 125 17.08 9.85 -4.79
C ILE A 125 17.16 11.25 -4.19
N HIS A 126 16.80 11.36 -2.92
CA HIS A 126 17.04 12.56 -2.12
C HIS A 126 17.42 12.18 -0.70
N THR A 127 18.35 12.94 -0.12
CA THR A 127 18.79 12.76 1.25
C THR A 127 18.40 13.95 2.08
N GLY A 128 17.85 13.68 3.26
CA GLY A 128 17.47 14.72 4.19
C GLY A 128 16.81 14.19 5.45
N LYS A 129 16.48 15.11 6.35
CA LYS A 129 15.83 14.79 7.61
C LYS A 129 14.40 14.33 7.40
N LEU A 130 14.09 13.17 7.95
CA LEU A 130 12.76 12.59 8.00
C LEU A 130 12.51 11.96 9.36
N VAL A 131 11.24 11.73 9.65
CA VAL A 131 10.81 11.03 10.85
C VAL A 131 10.69 9.56 10.50
N VAL A 132 11.44 8.72 11.20
CA VAL A 132 11.29 7.27 11.20
C VAL A 132 10.46 6.88 12.39
N TYR A 133 9.44 6.06 12.16
CA TYR A 133 8.67 5.48 13.25
C TYR A 133 8.25 4.05 12.93
N ARG A 134 7.97 3.29 13.98
CA ARG A 134 7.42 1.95 13.86
C ARG A 134 5.91 1.98 14.04
N SER A 135 5.22 1.29 13.14
CA SER A 135 3.78 1.06 13.16
C SER A 135 3.54 -0.44 13.26
N GLY A 136 3.53 -0.96 14.49
CA GLY A 136 3.65 -2.40 14.74
C GLY A 136 5.01 -2.94 14.28
N ASP A 137 5.00 -4.02 13.49
CA ASP A 137 6.22 -4.59 12.88
C ASP A 137 6.68 -3.82 11.62
N HIS A 138 5.89 -2.86 11.16
CA HIS A 138 6.19 -2.08 9.96
C HIS A 138 7.04 -0.86 10.28
N PHE A 139 7.90 -0.53 9.33
CA PHE A 139 8.75 0.65 9.37
C PHE A 139 8.22 1.66 8.38
N GLU A 140 7.93 2.84 8.89
CA GLU A 140 7.36 3.93 8.12
C GLU A 140 8.28 5.15 8.23
N VAL A 141 8.25 5.97 7.18
CA VAL A 141 8.97 7.24 7.14
C VAL A 141 8.05 8.34 6.67
N ALA A 142 8.16 9.51 7.30
CA ALA A 142 7.38 10.68 6.94
C ALA A 142 8.22 11.94 6.97
N GLY A 143 7.87 12.92 6.13
CA GLY A 143 8.46 14.24 6.18
C GLY A 143 8.74 14.85 4.82
N ARG A 144 9.35 16.03 4.84
CA ARG A 144 9.66 16.79 3.63
C ARG A 144 10.60 16.02 2.70
N ALA A 145 11.59 15.29 3.24
CA ALA A 145 12.55 14.53 2.43
C ALA A 145 11.85 13.47 1.56
N VAL A 146 10.86 12.75 2.11
CA VAL A 146 10.05 11.77 1.35
C VAL A 146 9.36 12.44 0.15
N ASN A 147 8.73 13.59 0.40
CA ASN A 147 8.05 14.35 -0.64
C ASN A 147 9.01 14.90 -1.71
N VAL A 148 10.22 15.31 -1.33
CA VAL A 148 11.24 15.78 -2.28
C VAL A 148 11.70 14.62 -3.16
N ALA A 149 12.02 13.46 -2.57
CA ALA A 149 12.47 12.28 -3.30
C ALA A 149 11.46 11.85 -4.38
N ALA A 150 10.17 11.79 -4.03
CA ALA A 150 9.10 11.48 -4.98
C ALA A 150 9.00 12.50 -6.14
N ARG A 151 9.38 13.77 -5.89
CA ARG A 151 9.39 14.81 -6.94
C ARG A 151 10.65 14.78 -7.80
N VAL A 152 11.78 14.35 -7.23
CA VAL A 152 13.01 14.09 -7.99
C VAL A 152 12.79 12.91 -8.95
N GLU A 153 12.16 11.83 -8.48
CA GLU A 153 11.77 10.71 -9.36
C GLU A 153 10.88 11.22 -10.50
N ALA A 154 9.77 11.91 -10.18
CA ALA A 154 8.82 12.39 -11.17
C ALA A 154 9.42 13.38 -12.20
N ALA A 155 10.58 13.99 -11.90
CA ALA A 155 11.30 14.82 -12.87
C ALA A 155 11.86 14.01 -14.06
N ASN A 156 11.99 12.68 -13.93
CA ASN A 156 12.35 11.74 -15.00
C ASN A 156 11.28 11.57 -16.09
N SER A 157 10.23 12.37 -16.11
CA SER A 157 9.09 12.26 -17.04
C SER A 157 9.41 12.08 -18.54
N LYS A 158 10.62 12.42 -19.01
CA LYS A 158 10.99 12.45 -20.44
C LYS A 158 11.90 11.33 -20.90
N LYS A 159 12.66 10.69 -20.02
CA LYS A 159 13.65 9.65 -20.38
C LYS A 159 13.53 8.48 -19.40
N THR A 160 13.63 7.27 -19.93
CA THR A 160 13.69 6.04 -19.12
C THR A 160 15.12 5.74 -18.72
N ASP A 161 15.29 4.81 -17.78
CA ASP A 161 16.59 4.26 -17.40
C ASP A 161 17.55 5.32 -16.85
N GLN A 162 16.98 6.37 -16.25
CA GLN A 162 17.73 7.45 -15.62
C GLN A 162 17.65 7.35 -14.10
N ILE A 163 18.75 7.77 -13.46
CA ILE A 163 18.84 7.97 -12.02
C ILE A 163 18.99 9.47 -11.78
N LEU A 164 18.01 10.09 -11.15
CA LEU A 164 18.08 11.49 -10.74
C LEU A 164 18.33 11.59 -9.25
N ILE A 165 19.17 12.54 -8.89
CA ILE A 165 19.49 12.85 -7.51
C ILE A 165 19.27 14.34 -7.25
N SER A 166 18.77 14.66 -6.06
CA SER A 166 18.71 16.05 -5.59
C SER A 166 20.10 16.65 -5.37
N ALA A 167 20.21 17.98 -5.34
CA ALA A 167 21.44 18.68 -4.95
C ALA A 167 22.00 18.21 -3.60
N ASP A 168 21.14 17.98 -2.60
CA ASP A 168 21.58 17.52 -1.27
C ASP A 168 22.26 16.15 -1.34
N ALA A 169 21.64 15.20 -2.06
CA ALA A 169 22.23 13.88 -2.30
C ALA A 169 23.53 13.97 -3.13
N GLN A 170 23.60 14.88 -4.10
CA GLN A 170 24.79 15.08 -4.91
C GLN A 170 25.96 15.60 -4.07
N THR A 171 25.74 16.55 -3.17
CA THR A 171 26.78 17.07 -2.26
C THR A 171 27.35 15.97 -1.36
N GLU A 172 26.52 15.04 -0.88
CA GLU A 172 27.00 13.88 -0.12
C GLU A 172 27.81 12.90 -1.00
N LEU A 173 27.40 12.70 -2.25
CA LEU A 173 28.11 11.82 -3.19
C LEU A 173 29.41 12.40 -3.73
N GLU A 174 29.60 13.72 -3.79
CA GLU A 174 30.87 14.36 -4.21
C GLU A 174 32.07 13.89 -3.37
N HIS A 175 31.82 13.51 -2.11
CA HIS A 175 32.84 13.01 -1.18
C HIS A 175 33.07 11.50 -1.30
N CYS A 176 32.34 10.81 -2.17
CA CYS A 176 32.39 9.38 -2.38
C CYS A 176 33.03 9.05 -3.74
N SER A 177 34.00 8.14 -3.76
CA SER A 177 34.57 7.65 -5.02
C SER A 177 33.59 6.74 -5.77
N GLY A 178 33.61 6.78 -7.11
CA GLY A 178 32.88 5.83 -7.97
C GLY A 178 31.50 6.28 -8.42
N PHE A 179 31.15 7.56 -8.25
CA PHE A 179 29.91 8.14 -8.76
C PHE A 179 30.23 9.30 -9.70
N HIS A 180 29.60 9.30 -10.88
CA HIS A 180 29.70 10.39 -11.84
C HIS A 180 28.34 11.05 -11.99
N THR A 181 28.25 12.35 -11.69
CA THR A 181 27.00 13.09 -11.72
C THR A 181 27.07 14.25 -12.70
N VAL A 182 26.05 14.41 -13.54
CA VAL A 182 25.94 15.50 -14.51
C VAL A 182 24.77 16.41 -14.14
N PRO A 183 24.94 17.74 -14.07
CA PRO A 183 23.83 18.65 -13.80
C PRO A 183 22.83 18.64 -14.95
N LEU A 184 21.54 18.44 -14.65
CA LEU A 184 20.48 18.43 -15.66
C LEU A 184 19.76 19.77 -15.75
N ALA A 185 19.23 20.28 -14.63
CA ALA A 185 18.56 21.57 -14.56
C ALA A 185 18.21 21.95 -13.11
N ASN A 186 17.94 23.25 -12.90
CA ASN A 186 17.14 23.70 -11.76
C ASN A 186 15.65 23.47 -12.05
N VAL A 187 15.10 22.38 -11.52
CA VAL A 187 13.70 21.98 -11.75
C VAL A 187 12.82 22.65 -10.70
N ARG A 188 11.65 23.15 -11.12
CA ARG A 188 10.60 23.60 -10.19
C ARG A 188 9.75 22.39 -9.79
N LEU A 189 9.98 21.90 -8.58
CA LEU A 189 9.24 20.78 -8.00
C LEU A 189 7.95 21.28 -7.35
N LYS A 190 6.80 20.70 -7.74
CA LYS A 190 5.47 21.10 -7.23
C LYS A 190 5.43 20.99 -5.71
N GLY A 191 5.12 22.10 -5.03
CA GLY A 191 5.02 22.17 -3.58
C GLY A 191 6.34 22.27 -2.81
N ILE A 192 7.49 22.22 -3.50
CA ILE A 192 8.83 22.29 -2.87
C ILE A 192 9.55 23.60 -3.21
N GLY A 193 9.56 24.00 -4.48
CA GLY A 193 10.33 25.15 -4.97
C GLY A 193 11.29 24.78 -6.10
N ARG A 194 12.28 25.63 -6.37
CA ARG A 194 13.36 25.31 -7.32
C ARG A 194 14.46 24.53 -6.60
N MET A 195 14.97 23.48 -7.24
CA MET A 195 16.04 22.64 -6.72
C MET A 195 16.91 22.17 -7.88
N GLY A 196 18.23 22.10 -7.65
CA GLY A 196 19.16 21.49 -8.58
C GLY A 196 18.96 19.98 -8.63
N VAL A 197 18.85 19.43 -9.84
CA VAL A 197 18.73 18.00 -10.07
C VAL A 197 19.88 17.55 -10.97
N PHE A 198 20.51 16.44 -10.60
CA PHE A 198 21.64 15.84 -11.28
C PHE A 198 21.28 14.45 -11.76
N GLN A 199 21.84 14.05 -12.89
CA GLN A 199 21.81 12.67 -13.35
C GLN A 199 23.00 11.93 -12.75
N LEU A 200 22.75 10.82 -12.07
CA LEU A 200 23.81 9.86 -11.74
C LEU A 200 23.99 8.91 -12.94
N LEU A 201 25.21 8.85 -13.47
CA LEU A 201 25.57 7.96 -14.57
C LEU A 201 25.83 6.55 -14.05
N TRP A 202 25.21 5.56 -14.68
CA TRP A 202 25.35 4.13 -14.35
C TRP A 202 25.88 3.29 -15.54
N GLN A 203 25.93 3.89 -16.72
CA GLN A 203 26.60 3.37 -17.91
C GLN A 203 27.92 4.13 -18.09
N ASP A 204 28.99 3.42 -18.41
CA ASP A 204 30.29 4.01 -18.74
C ASP A 204 30.25 4.60 -20.16
N ASP A 205 29.46 5.64 -20.38
CA ASP A 205 29.52 6.42 -21.62
C ASP A 205 30.68 7.42 -21.52
N HIS A 206 31.89 6.91 -21.75
CA HIS A 206 32.94 7.72 -22.37
C HIS A 206 32.62 7.87 -23.87
N ALA A 207 31.63 8.68 -24.23
CA ALA A 207 31.47 9.17 -25.61
C ALA A 207 30.51 10.36 -25.70
N GLU A 208 31.03 11.56 -25.49
CA GLU A 208 30.75 12.70 -26.40
C GLU A 208 31.90 13.71 -26.30
N ALA A 209 33.05 13.33 -26.84
CA ALA A 209 34.07 14.26 -27.33
C ALA A 209 34.92 13.58 -28.43
N GLN A 210 34.55 13.88 -29.68
CA GLN A 210 35.37 13.93 -30.90
C GLN A 210 35.94 12.64 -31.53
N ASP A 211 35.56 12.46 -32.81
CA ASP A 211 36.05 11.51 -33.81
C ASP A 211 37.59 11.38 -33.86
N ASP A 212 38.10 10.15 -33.73
CA ASP A 212 39.09 9.59 -34.67
C ASP A 212 39.12 8.04 -34.55
N PRO A 213 39.26 7.27 -35.65
CA PRO A 213 39.09 5.82 -35.62
C PRO A 213 40.41 5.07 -35.37
N PRO A 214 40.41 3.94 -34.64
CA PRO A 214 41.58 3.05 -34.61
C PRO A 214 41.51 1.97 -35.71
N PRO A 215 42.67 1.49 -36.23
CA PRO A 215 42.75 0.46 -37.27
C PRO A 215 42.57 -0.97 -36.70
N PRO A 216 42.32 -1.98 -37.56
CA PRO A 216 41.79 -3.28 -37.16
C PRO A 216 42.89 -4.33 -36.90
N ILE A 217 42.47 -5.51 -36.41
CA ILE A 217 43.05 -6.89 -36.43
C ILE A 217 42.77 -7.53 -35.05
N GLY A 218 42.29 -8.75 -34.86
CA GLY A 218 42.05 -9.88 -35.76
C GLY A 218 41.50 -11.08 -34.96
N ALA A 219 41.05 -12.09 -35.71
CA ALA A 219 40.31 -13.26 -35.28
C ALA A 219 40.94 -14.12 -34.16
N ASN A 220 40.11 -14.75 -33.32
CA ASN A 220 40.08 -16.22 -33.29
C ASN A 220 38.81 -16.85 -32.68
N ARG A 221 38.57 -18.06 -33.16
CA ARG A 221 37.37 -18.91 -33.10
C ARG A 221 37.23 -19.76 -31.83
N ALA A 222 35.95 -20.04 -31.51
CA ALA A 222 35.34 -21.31 -31.11
C ALA A 222 35.71 -21.97 -29.76
N GLN A 223 34.69 -22.31 -28.97
CA GLN A 223 34.05 -23.63 -29.04
C GLN A 223 32.73 -23.68 -28.24
N ALA A 224 31.72 -24.25 -28.90
CA ALA A 224 30.43 -24.62 -28.33
C ALA A 224 30.51 -26.05 -27.76
N VAL A 225 29.82 -26.30 -26.64
CA VAL A 225 29.38 -27.65 -26.27
C VAL A 225 27.93 -27.58 -25.80
N ASN A 226 27.11 -28.40 -26.45
CA ASN A 226 25.68 -28.56 -26.32
C ASN A 226 25.40 -29.77 -25.42
N VAL A 227 24.53 -29.69 -24.40
CA VAL A 227 23.93 -30.87 -23.75
C VAL A 227 22.47 -30.61 -23.34
N MET A 228 21.58 -31.09 -24.22
CA MET A 228 20.40 -31.93 -23.98
C MET A 228 19.38 -31.63 -22.86
N ALA A 229 18.14 -31.46 -23.32
CA ALA A 229 16.88 -31.37 -22.60
C ALA A 229 16.47 -32.67 -21.88
N THR A 230 15.81 -32.54 -20.72
CA THR A 230 14.86 -33.52 -20.17
C THR A 230 13.64 -32.81 -19.57
N ARG A 231 12.44 -33.32 -19.89
CA ARG A 231 11.11 -32.83 -19.51
C ARG A 231 10.59 -33.50 -18.22
N PRO A 232 9.53 -32.96 -17.58
CA PRO A 232 9.28 -33.06 -16.14
C PRO A 232 8.48 -34.29 -15.71
N ARG A 233 8.54 -34.61 -14.41
CA ARG A 233 7.75 -35.67 -13.78
C ARG A 233 6.73 -35.06 -12.81
N VAL A 234 5.46 -35.29 -13.13
CA VAL A 234 4.27 -34.97 -12.33
C VAL A 234 4.20 -35.91 -11.12
N LEU A 235 3.89 -35.37 -9.93
CA LEU A 235 3.44 -36.14 -8.77
C LEU A 235 2.14 -35.52 -8.25
N SER A 236 1.14 -36.40 -8.09
CA SER A 236 -0.24 -36.15 -7.70
C SER A 236 -0.51 -36.52 -6.23
N ALA A 237 -1.61 -35.96 -5.71
CA ALA A 237 -2.32 -36.25 -4.45
C ALA A 237 -1.68 -35.67 -3.18
N SER A 238 -2.42 -35.15 -2.18
CA SER A 238 -3.73 -35.56 -1.70
C SER A 238 -4.48 -34.40 -1.02
N SER A 239 -5.82 -34.51 -1.06
CA SER A 239 -6.82 -33.70 -0.36
C SER A 239 -6.68 -33.79 1.16
N ALA A 240 -6.69 -32.65 1.84
CA ALA A 240 -6.95 -32.56 3.27
C ALA A 240 -7.76 -31.28 3.54
N THR A 241 -9.07 -31.48 3.71
CA THR A 241 -10.04 -30.51 4.21
C THR A 241 -9.61 -30.03 5.60
N ILE A 242 -9.33 -28.73 5.75
CA ILE A 242 -9.21 -28.08 7.05
C ILE A 242 -10.48 -27.26 7.27
N GLU A 243 -11.46 -27.83 7.96
CA GLU A 243 -12.45 -27.06 8.70
C GLU A 243 -11.73 -26.28 9.81
N ARG A 244 -11.64 -24.96 9.68
CA ARG A 244 -11.15 -24.10 10.77
C ARG A 244 -12.34 -23.42 11.46
N VAL A 245 -12.64 -23.97 12.63
CA VAL A 245 -13.50 -23.44 13.69
C VAL A 245 -13.28 -21.94 13.89
N ALA A 246 -14.35 -21.16 13.81
CA ALA A 246 -14.34 -19.72 14.08
C ALA A 246 -13.95 -19.45 15.55
N PRO A 247 -12.90 -18.65 15.82
CA PRO A 247 -12.51 -18.34 17.19
C PRO A 247 -13.54 -17.43 17.88
N LYS A 248 -13.81 -17.70 19.16
CA LYS A 248 -14.69 -16.89 20.03
C LYS A 248 -14.27 -15.42 19.99
N ALA A 249 -15.18 -14.56 19.51
CA ALA A 249 -14.95 -13.14 19.31
C ALA A 249 -14.58 -12.40 20.62
N PRO A 250 -13.48 -11.63 20.66
CA PRO A 250 -13.18 -10.73 21.78
C PRO A 250 -14.20 -9.57 21.87
N ALA A 251 -14.34 -8.96 23.04
CA ALA A 251 -15.42 -8.00 23.38
C ALA A 251 -15.56 -6.78 22.43
N THR A 252 -14.51 -6.42 21.69
CA THR A 252 -14.44 -5.27 20.78
C THR A 252 -14.60 -5.62 19.29
N LEU A 253 -14.76 -6.90 18.95
CA LEU A 253 -14.97 -7.33 17.57
C LEU A 253 -16.41 -6.99 17.12
N ARG A 254 -16.56 -6.32 15.99
CA ARG A 254 -17.87 -6.02 15.37
C ARG A 254 -17.85 -6.31 13.87
N ALA A 255 -19.01 -6.64 13.33
CA ALA A 255 -19.21 -6.88 11.91
C ALA A 255 -20.25 -5.93 11.30
N CYS A 256 -20.07 -5.60 10.04
CA CYS A 256 -21.07 -5.00 9.17
C CYS A 256 -21.07 -5.73 7.83
N HIS A 257 -22.24 -6.14 7.31
CA HIS A 257 -22.29 -6.79 6.00
C HIS A 257 -22.16 -5.75 4.90
N SER A 258 -21.24 -5.99 3.96
CA SER A 258 -21.05 -5.14 2.79
C SER A 258 -21.31 -5.90 1.51
N LEU A 259 -21.83 -5.19 0.51
CA LEU A 259 -21.96 -5.74 -0.83
C LEU A 259 -20.67 -5.47 -1.61
N PHE A 260 -20.06 -6.55 -2.04
CA PHE A 260 -18.86 -6.57 -2.86
C PHE A 260 -19.22 -6.99 -4.28
N LEU A 261 -18.40 -6.53 -5.24
CA LEU A 261 -18.37 -7.11 -6.57
C LEU A 261 -17.07 -7.88 -6.70
N ASP A 262 -17.19 -9.15 -7.06
CA ASP A 262 -16.09 -9.97 -7.55
C ASP A 262 -15.68 -9.42 -8.92
N VAL A 263 -14.44 -8.91 -8.98
CA VAL A 263 -13.87 -8.29 -10.17
C VAL A 263 -13.59 -9.33 -11.26
N GLU A 264 -13.27 -10.57 -10.88
CA GLU A 264 -12.96 -11.66 -11.82
C GLU A 264 -14.22 -12.22 -12.47
N ASN A 265 -15.25 -12.51 -11.67
CA ASN A 265 -16.46 -13.17 -12.15
C ASN A 265 -17.63 -12.22 -12.45
N ARG A 266 -17.48 -10.92 -12.16
CA ARG A 266 -18.55 -9.90 -12.22
C ARG A 266 -19.80 -10.30 -11.43
N GLN A 267 -19.62 -11.08 -10.38
CA GLN A 267 -20.69 -11.51 -9.49
C GLN A 267 -20.71 -10.66 -8.23
N GLY A 268 -21.90 -10.33 -7.74
CA GLY A 268 -22.02 -9.71 -6.43
C GLY A 268 -21.79 -10.73 -5.33
N HIS A 269 -21.28 -10.27 -4.19
CA HIS A 269 -21.23 -11.04 -2.96
C HIS A 269 -21.64 -10.17 -1.79
N VAL A 270 -22.38 -10.74 -0.83
CA VAL A 270 -22.62 -10.08 0.45
C VAL A 270 -21.76 -10.75 1.49
N LEU A 271 -20.81 -10.01 2.07
CA LEU A 271 -19.84 -10.57 3.00
C LEU A 271 -19.75 -9.73 4.27
N PRO A 272 -19.54 -10.38 5.43
CA PRO A 272 -19.29 -9.66 6.66
C PRO A 272 -17.90 -9.02 6.62
N VAL A 273 -17.87 -7.73 6.93
CA VAL A 273 -16.65 -6.97 7.19
C VAL A 273 -16.49 -6.85 8.69
N TRP A 274 -15.39 -7.38 9.19
CA TRP A 274 -15.07 -7.40 10.60
C TRP A 274 -14.08 -6.31 10.93
N VAL A 275 -14.27 -5.64 12.08
CA VAL A 275 -13.32 -4.69 12.65
C VAL A 275 -13.07 -5.06 14.11
N ARG A 276 -11.79 -5.08 14.48
CA ARG A 276 -11.31 -5.31 15.83
C ARG A 276 -10.50 -4.11 16.30
N LEU A 277 -10.82 -3.62 17.50
CA LEU A 277 -10.07 -2.56 18.17
C LEU A 277 -9.28 -3.14 19.33
N GLN A 278 -8.00 -2.77 19.42
CA GLN A 278 -7.12 -3.12 20.52
C GLN A 278 -6.57 -1.85 21.17
N SER A 279 -6.91 -1.62 22.43
CA SER A 279 -6.41 -0.48 23.22
C SER A 279 -5.01 -0.75 23.76
N GLY A 280 -4.16 0.27 23.82
CA GLY A 280 -2.81 0.15 24.41
C GLY A 280 -1.76 -0.47 23.46
N GLN A 281 -2.09 -0.59 22.18
CA GLN A 281 -1.19 -0.92 21.08
C GLN A 281 -0.87 0.36 20.28
N PRO A 282 0.29 0.44 19.60
CA PRO A 282 0.62 1.58 18.74
C PRO A 282 -0.44 1.78 17.66
N HIS A 283 -0.70 3.03 17.29
CA HIS A 283 -1.69 3.37 16.28
C HIS A 283 -1.34 2.75 14.92
N CYS A 284 -2.10 1.74 14.50
CA CYS A 284 -2.00 1.14 13.17
C CYS A 284 -3.39 0.78 12.64
N ILE A 285 -3.56 0.83 11.31
CA ILE A 285 -4.76 0.36 10.61
C ILE A 285 -4.31 -0.76 9.67
N HIS A 286 -4.67 -2.00 9.96
CA HIS A 286 -4.12 -3.16 9.27
C HIS A 286 -5.22 -4.08 8.71
N SER A 287 -5.01 -4.62 7.51
CA SER A 287 -5.90 -5.61 6.87
C SER A 287 -5.39 -7.03 7.13
N GLN A 288 -6.26 -7.97 7.54
CA GLN A 288 -5.90 -9.40 7.59
C GLN A 288 -6.15 -10.14 6.26
N ILE A 289 -6.38 -9.39 5.18
CA ILE A 289 -6.56 -9.91 3.84
C ILE A 289 -5.53 -9.27 2.91
N ASP A 290 -5.16 -10.02 1.87
CA ASP A 290 -4.42 -9.46 0.74
C ASP A 290 -5.36 -8.56 -0.05
N CYS A 291 -5.09 -7.26 -0.06
CA CYS A 291 -5.94 -6.26 -0.69
C CYS A 291 -5.09 -5.25 -1.47
N ASP A 292 -5.66 -4.77 -2.58
CA ASP A 292 -5.04 -3.73 -3.40
C ASP A 292 -4.97 -2.38 -2.68
N ASP A 293 -4.23 -1.44 -3.27
CA ASP A 293 -4.00 -0.12 -2.70
C ASP A 293 -5.29 0.71 -2.62
N ALA A 294 -6.23 0.52 -3.55
CA ALA A 294 -7.51 1.23 -3.54
C ALA A 294 -8.36 0.81 -2.34
N MET A 295 -8.43 -0.49 -2.06
CA MET A 295 -9.13 -1.07 -0.92
C MET A 295 -8.46 -0.69 0.40
N ARG A 296 -7.12 -0.74 0.45
CA ARG A 296 -6.32 -0.33 1.61
C ARG A 296 -6.54 1.15 1.95
N ASN A 297 -6.43 2.03 0.95
CA ASN A 297 -6.64 3.47 1.12
C ASN A 297 -8.10 3.78 1.52
N SER A 298 -9.07 3.10 0.92
CA SER A 298 -10.48 3.24 1.29
C SER A 298 -10.74 2.84 2.75
N ALA A 299 -10.14 1.74 3.22
CA ALA A 299 -10.25 1.31 4.60
C ALA A 299 -9.59 2.29 5.59
N VAL A 300 -8.41 2.82 5.26
CA VAL A 300 -7.73 3.84 6.08
C VAL A 300 -8.61 5.10 6.20
N GLN A 301 -9.10 5.63 5.07
CA GLN A 301 -9.99 6.80 5.07
C GLN A 301 -11.29 6.56 5.85
N ALA A 302 -11.87 5.37 5.73
CA ALA A 302 -13.05 4.96 6.47
C ALA A 302 -12.82 4.96 7.98
N VAL A 303 -11.72 4.36 8.44
CA VAL A 303 -11.36 4.34 9.87
C VAL A 303 -11.15 5.76 10.38
N HIS A 304 -10.38 6.60 9.69
CA HIS A 304 -10.20 8.01 10.10
C HIS A 304 -11.52 8.76 10.21
N SER A 305 -12.42 8.59 9.23
CA SER A 305 -13.74 9.23 9.22
C SER A 305 -14.63 8.74 10.36
N ALA A 306 -14.57 7.44 10.69
CA ALA A 306 -15.31 6.86 11.80
C ALA A 306 -14.86 7.40 13.16
N PHE A 307 -13.54 7.50 13.38
CA PHE A 307 -12.99 8.07 14.62
C PHE A 307 -13.35 9.55 14.77
N ALA A 308 -13.27 10.34 13.69
CA ALA A 308 -13.71 11.74 13.70
C ALA A 308 -15.20 11.84 14.09
N ARG A 309 -16.06 11.00 13.50
CA ARG A 309 -17.50 11.00 13.77
C ARG A 309 -17.83 10.62 15.21
N VAL A 310 -17.15 9.62 15.77
CA VAL A 310 -17.37 9.17 17.15
C VAL A 310 -16.94 10.25 18.16
N ARG A 311 -15.89 11.01 17.85
CA ARG A 311 -15.50 12.17 18.66
C ARG A 311 -16.56 13.29 18.63
N GLU A 312 -17.15 13.57 17.48
CA GLU A 312 -18.26 14.53 17.35
C GLU A 312 -19.50 14.09 18.15
N LEU A 313 -19.70 12.79 18.34
CA LEU A 313 -20.74 12.22 19.20
C LEU A 313 -20.43 12.32 20.70
N GLY A 314 -19.26 12.83 21.10
CA GLY A 314 -18.89 13.09 22.49
C GLY A 314 -18.04 12.00 23.15
N PHE A 315 -17.58 11.00 22.41
CA PHE A 315 -16.61 10.02 22.88
C PHE A 315 -15.19 10.59 22.74
N VAL A 316 -14.81 11.47 23.65
CA VAL A 316 -13.53 12.20 23.61
C VAL A 316 -12.29 11.29 23.71
N ASP A 317 -12.43 10.13 24.35
CA ASP A 317 -11.36 9.12 24.50
C ASP A 317 -11.21 8.22 23.27
N ALA A 318 -12.12 8.31 22.29
CA ALA A 318 -12.03 7.64 21.00
C ALA A 318 -11.06 8.39 20.07
N GLN A 319 -9.81 8.53 20.51
CA GLN A 319 -8.72 9.02 19.68
C GLN A 319 -8.05 7.84 18.99
N LEU A 320 -7.95 7.91 17.67
CA LEU A 320 -7.34 6.86 16.85
C LEU A 320 -5.92 6.50 17.31
N GLY A 321 -5.18 7.46 17.88
CA GLY A 321 -3.87 7.26 18.50
C GLY A 321 -3.81 6.21 19.62
N ASN A 322 -4.96 5.89 20.23
CA ASN A 322 -5.05 4.96 21.36
C ASN A 322 -5.42 3.52 20.97
N TYR A 323 -5.66 3.28 19.68
CA TYR A 323 -6.18 2.01 19.17
C TYR A 323 -5.39 1.51 17.96
N ALA A 324 -5.02 0.23 18.00
CA ALA A 324 -4.77 -0.54 16.78
C ALA A 324 -6.12 -1.01 16.21
N VAL A 325 -6.31 -0.79 14.91
CA VAL A 325 -7.52 -1.14 14.17
C VAL A 325 -7.19 -2.21 13.16
N GLU A 326 -7.78 -3.38 13.33
CA GLU A 326 -7.65 -4.45 12.35
C GLU A 326 -8.99 -4.69 11.66
N TRP A 327 -8.95 -4.99 10.37
CA TRP A 327 -10.15 -5.31 9.60
C TRP A 327 -9.93 -6.48 8.64
N TRP A 328 -11.00 -7.22 8.35
CA TRP A 328 -10.98 -8.31 7.38
C TRP A 328 -12.38 -8.59 6.80
N VAL A 329 -12.41 -9.27 5.65
CA VAL A 329 -13.65 -9.69 4.98
C VAL A 329 -13.80 -11.21 5.13
N GLY A 330 -15.04 -11.69 5.30
CA GLY A 330 -15.33 -13.09 5.59
C GLY A 330 -14.92 -14.13 4.53
N LYS A 331 -14.44 -13.72 3.35
CA LYS A 331 -13.97 -14.64 2.30
C LYS A 331 -12.70 -14.07 1.64
N GLN A 332 -11.58 -14.78 1.80
CA GLN A 332 -10.22 -14.29 1.50
C GLN A 332 -9.74 -14.58 0.06
N GLU A 333 -10.46 -15.40 -0.71
CA GLU A 333 -10.01 -15.91 -2.02
C GLU A 333 -10.60 -15.16 -3.24
N ILE A 334 -11.28 -14.03 -3.05
CA ILE A 334 -11.91 -13.27 -4.13
C ILE A 334 -11.30 -11.86 -4.19
N GLN A 335 -10.97 -11.40 -5.39
CA GLN A 335 -10.56 -10.00 -5.62
C GLN A 335 -11.80 -9.10 -5.70
N TYR A 336 -11.90 -8.15 -4.76
CA TYR A 336 -13.05 -7.25 -4.66
C TYR A 336 -12.72 -5.86 -5.16
N GLU A 337 -13.72 -5.17 -5.71
CA GLU A 337 -13.62 -3.76 -6.05
C GLU A 337 -13.43 -2.89 -4.78
N GLY A 338 -12.25 -2.32 -4.59
CA GLY A 338 -11.80 -1.74 -3.32
C GLY A 338 -12.64 -0.57 -2.77
N ALA A 339 -13.38 0.16 -3.61
CA ALA A 339 -14.15 1.34 -3.17
C ALA A 339 -15.41 0.99 -2.36
N SER A 340 -15.95 -0.22 -2.49
CA SER A 340 -17.26 -0.60 -1.88
C SER A 340 -17.18 -0.87 -0.38
N LEU A 341 -15.97 -1.01 0.15
CA LEU A 341 -15.67 -1.42 1.52
C LEU A 341 -15.82 -0.28 2.53
N GLY A 342 -15.58 0.97 2.11
CA GLY A 342 -15.34 2.09 3.03
C GLY A 342 -16.48 2.35 4.02
N LEU A 343 -17.73 2.26 3.56
CA LEU A 343 -18.89 2.49 4.43
C LEU A 343 -19.04 1.39 5.50
N ALA A 344 -18.79 0.14 5.14
CA ALA A 344 -18.89 -0.99 6.06
C ALA A 344 -17.79 -0.96 7.13
N VAL A 345 -16.55 -0.67 6.73
CA VAL A 345 -15.44 -0.50 7.68
C VAL A 345 -15.73 0.65 8.63
N SER A 346 -16.26 1.78 8.12
CA SER A 346 -16.62 2.93 8.97
C SER A 346 -17.67 2.53 10.02
N LEU A 347 -18.77 1.91 9.60
CA LEU A 347 -19.86 1.52 10.50
C LEU A 347 -19.42 0.44 11.51
N ALA A 348 -18.63 -0.54 11.08
CA ALA A 348 -18.07 -1.56 11.99
C ALA A 348 -17.11 -0.93 13.02
N THR A 349 -16.33 0.07 12.62
CA THR A 349 -15.45 0.84 13.52
C THR A 349 -16.27 1.66 14.53
N VAL A 350 -17.33 2.35 14.09
CA VAL A 350 -18.25 3.06 14.98
C VAL A 350 -18.92 2.10 15.98
N ALA A 351 -19.37 0.94 15.52
CA ALA A 351 -19.95 -0.09 16.37
C ALA A 351 -18.95 -0.57 17.44
N ALA A 352 -17.68 -0.77 17.05
CA ALA A 352 -16.64 -1.23 17.97
C ALA A 352 -16.29 -0.15 19.01
N LEU A 353 -16.22 1.13 18.62
CA LEU A 353 -15.93 2.24 19.53
C LEU A 353 -17.09 2.55 20.50
N THR A 354 -18.32 2.43 20.04
CA THR A 354 -19.52 2.78 20.83
C THR A 354 -20.12 1.58 21.57
N GLY A 355 -19.57 0.39 21.38
CA GLY A 355 -20.08 -0.87 21.92
C GLY A 355 -21.39 -1.36 21.29
N ARG A 356 -21.96 -0.62 20.32
CA ARG A 356 -23.20 -0.96 19.61
C ARG A 356 -23.00 -2.15 18.68
N GLN A 357 -24.10 -2.71 18.18
CA GLN A 357 -24.09 -3.75 17.16
C GLN A 357 -24.82 -3.25 15.92
N VAL A 358 -24.34 -3.67 14.75
CA VAL A 358 -25.05 -3.50 13.49
C VAL A 358 -26.05 -4.65 13.35
N ASP A 359 -27.29 -4.37 12.96
CA ASP A 359 -28.28 -5.42 12.67
C ASP A 359 -27.72 -6.38 11.59
N PRO A 360 -27.63 -7.69 11.85
CA PRO A 360 -27.12 -8.67 10.89
C PRO A 360 -27.85 -8.68 9.54
N ARG A 361 -29.11 -8.22 9.49
CA ARG A 361 -29.92 -8.12 8.27
C ARG A 361 -29.77 -6.79 7.53
N THR A 362 -28.81 -5.96 7.94
CA THR A 362 -28.43 -4.72 7.24
C THR A 362 -27.20 -4.97 6.36
N ALA A 363 -27.32 -4.64 5.09
CA ALA A 363 -26.22 -4.64 4.14
C ALA A 363 -25.93 -3.21 3.66
N VAL A 364 -24.66 -2.88 3.43
CA VAL A 364 -24.24 -1.54 3.03
C VAL A 364 -23.30 -1.58 1.83
N THR A 365 -23.32 -0.53 1.01
CA THR A 365 -22.35 -0.34 -0.07
C THR A 365 -22.08 1.14 -0.31
N GLY A 366 -20.80 1.48 -0.44
CA GLY A 366 -20.36 2.85 -0.66
C GLY A 366 -18.93 3.09 -0.21
N ALA A 367 -18.28 4.06 -0.83
CA ALA A 367 -17.00 4.59 -0.38
C ALA A 367 -17.23 5.72 0.63
N VAL A 368 -16.21 6.03 1.45
CA VAL A 368 -16.25 7.17 2.36
C VAL A 368 -15.06 8.07 2.08
N ASP A 369 -15.32 9.32 1.69
CA ASP A 369 -14.31 10.37 1.51
C ASP A 369 -14.67 11.57 2.40
N ARG A 370 -13.81 11.86 3.38
CA ARG A 370 -13.96 12.98 4.32
C ARG A 370 -15.37 13.06 4.93
N GLY A 371 -15.94 11.92 5.31
CA GLY A 371 -17.26 11.81 5.91
C GLY A 371 -18.44 11.87 4.93
N ASN A 372 -18.21 12.07 3.63
CA ASN A 372 -19.23 11.92 2.60
C ASN A 372 -19.30 10.49 2.10
N VAL A 373 -20.51 10.00 1.81
CA VAL A 373 -20.71 8.67 1.24
C VAL A 373 -20.78 8.80 -0.27
N VAL A 374 -19.80 8.19 -0.94
CA VAL A 374 -19.57 8.30 -2.38
C VAL A 374 -20.08 7.05 -3.09
N ALA A 375 -20.67 7.26 -4.26
CA ALA A 375 -21.20 6.18 -5.10
C ALA A 375 -20.09 5.25 -5.61
N VAL A 376 -20.44 3.97 -5.75
CA VAL A 376 -19.53 2.91 -6.21
C VAL A 376 -20.13 2.19 -7.42
N THR A 377 -19.33 1.56 -8.26
CA THR A 377 -19.88 0.96 -9.49
C THR A 377 -20.57 -0.38 -9.23
N GLY A 378 -21.34 -0.89 -10.19
CA GLY A 378 -21.86 -2.26 -10.15
C GLY A 378 -22.89 -2.55 -9.05
N VAL A 379 -23.60 -1.54 -8.53
CA VAL A 379 -24.59 -1.74 -7.45
C VAL A 379 -25.78 -2.60 -7.89
N GLY A 380 -26.17 -2.58 -9.16
CA GLY A 380 -27.20 -3.48 -9.69
C GLY A 380 -26.84 -4.97 -9.53
N SER A 381 -25.64 -5.37 -9.97
CA SER A 381 -25.15 -6.76 -9.82
C SER A 381 -24.92 -7.15 -8.36
N LYS A 382 -24.50 -6.19 -7.52
CA LYS A 382 -24.41 -6.36 -6.07
C LYS A 382 -25.79 -6.67 -5.47
N TRP A 383 -26.83 -5.95 -5.88
CA TRP A 383 -28.20 -6.14 -5.41
C TRP A 383 -28.76 -7.53 -5.75
N GLU A 384 -28.51 -8.05 -6.96
CA GLU A 384 -28.97 -9.40 -7.34
C GLU A 384 -28.48 -10.48 -6.37
N SER A 385 -27.27 -10.29 -5.85
CA SER A 385 -26.64 -11.22 -4.90
C SER A 385 -27.16 -11.06 -3.48
N LEU A 386 -27.58 -9.84 -3.11
CA LEU A 386 -28.32 -9.62 -1.87
C LEU A 386 -29.71 -10.26 -1.93
N ARG A 387 -30.39 -10.13 -3.07
CA ARG A 387 -31.72 -10.70 -3.32
C ARG A 387 -31.69 -12.22 -3.25
N SER A 388 -30.71 -12.86 -3.88
CA SER A 388 -30.62 -14.34 -3.92
C SER A 388 -30.43 -14.96 -2.54
N LEU A 389 -29.83 -14.24 -1.59
CA LEU A 389 -29.68 -14.69 -0.21
C LEU A 389 -30.98 -14.61 0.60
N GLY A 390 -31.88 -13.66 0.30
CA GLY A 390 -33.21 -13.56 0.91
C GLY A 390 -33.24 -13.27 2.42
N THR A 391 -32.11 -12.94 3.04
CA THR A 391 -31.98 -12.75 4.50
C THR A 391 -31.90 -11.30 4.95
N PHE A 392 -31.73 -10.35 4.02
CA PHE A 392 -31.50 -8.94 4.33
C PHE A 392 -32.79 -8.13 4.21
N SER A 393 -33.13 -7.39 5.27
CA SER A 393 -34.31 -6.53 5.32
C SER A 393 -33.96 -5.05 5.12
N ARG A 394 -32.67 -4.70 5.03
CA ARG A 394 -32.20 -3.32 4.85
C ARG A 394 -30.97 -3.24 3.95
N LEU A 395 -31.01 -2.30 3.01
CA LEU A 395 -29.89 -1.93 2.14
C LEU A 395 -29.61 -0.44 2.25
N ILE A 396 -28.37 -0.09 2.60
CA ILE A 396 -27.91 1.31 2.68
C ILE A 396 -26.93 1.59 1.54
N VAL A 397 -27.20 2.63 0.77
CA VAL A 397 -26.44 2.99 -0.44
C VAL A 397 -26.09 4.47 -0.46
N ALA A 398 -25.07 4.83 -1.25
CA ALA A 398 -24.83 6.22 -1.61
C ALA A 398 -26.00 6.77 -2.47
N PRO A 399 -26.37 8.06 -2.36
CA PRO A 399 -27.45 8.64 -3.16
C PRO A 399 -27.24 8.51 -4.67
N GLY A 400 -25.99 8.62 -5.12
CA GLY A 400 -25.63 8.46 -6.54
C GLY A 400 -25.88 7.06 -7.09
N ASN A 401 -26.02 6.04 -6.25
CA ASN A 401 -26.30 4.67 -6.68
C ASN A 401 -27.78 4.32 -6.77
N LEU A 402 -28.68 5.22 -6.37
CA LEU A 402 -30.11 4.96 -6.50
C LEU A 402 -30.54 4.74 -7.95
N ALA A 403 -29.90 5.44 -8.88
CA ALA A 403 -30.18 5.33 -10.32
C ALA A 403 -29.68 4.00 -10.92
N ASP A 404 -28.68 3.36 -10.31
CA ASP A 404 -28.09 2.10 -10.78
C ASP A 404 -28.83 0.87 -10.26
N LEU A 405 -29.79 1.05 -9.34
CA LEU A 405 -30.59 -0.04 -8.80
C LEU A 405 -31.69 -0.45 -9.79
N PRO A 406 -31.88 -1.76 -10.03
CA PRO A 406 -32.93 -2.23 -10.91
C PRO A 406 -34.33 -1.91 -10.35
N SER A 407 -35.31 -1.77 -11.23
CA SER A 407 -36.68 -1.38 -10.87
C SER A 407 -37.34 -2.34 -9.85
N GLU A 408 -36.91 -3.59 -9.89
CA GLU A 408 -37.30 -4.71 -9.04
C GLU A 408 -36.90 -4.48 -7.59
N ALA A 409 -35.77 -3.79 -7.33
CA ALA A 409 -35.31 -3.48 -5.99
C ALA A 409 -36.35 -2.67 -5.19
N TRP A 410 -37.13 -1.84 -5.87
CA TRP A 410 -38.18 -1.00 -5.29
C TRP A 410 -39.52 -1.72 -5.08
N ARG A 411 -39.67 -2.93 -5.63
CA ARG A 411 -40.89 -3.73 -5.52
C ARG A 411 -40.79 -4.83 -4.46
N GLU A 412 -39.61 -5.03 -3.87
CA GLU A 412 -39.39 -6.01 -2.80
C GLU A 412 -39.97 -5.48 -1.47
N PRO A 413 -41.08 -6.06 -0.96
CA PRO A 413 -41.82 -5.49 0.17
C PRO A 413 -41.07 -5.63 1.51
N GLU A 414 -40.13 -6.57 1.62
CA GLU A 414 -39.37 -6.84 2.85
C GLU A 414 -38.01 -6.13 2.90
N LEU A 415 -37.59 -5.47 1.81
CA LEU A 415 -36.30 -4.79 1.71
C LEU A 415 -36.47 -3.27 1.78
N ARG A 416 -36.00 -2.66 2.87
CA ARG A 416 -35.93 -1.20 2.97
C ARG A 416 -34.62 -0.66 2.39
N ILE A 417 -34.71 0.18 1.36
CA ILE A 417 -33.56 0.86 0.74
C ILE A 417 -33.48 2.29 1.27
N SER A 418 -32.33 2.66 1.85
CA SER A 418 -32.06 4.01 2.36
C SER A 418 -30.82 4.59 1.68
N ALA A 419 -30.95 5.79 1.12
CA ALA A 419 -29.82 6.55 0.59
C ALA A 419 -29.26 7.51 1.65
N VAL A 420 -27.95 7.44 1.89
CA VAL A 420 -27.28 8.24 2.93
C VAL A 420 -26.17 9.08 2.32
N PRO A 421 -26.25 10.42 2.34
CA PRO A 421 -25.23 11.28 1.72
C PRO A 421 -23.95 11.39 2.55
N THR A 422 -24.03 11.14 3.86
CA THR A 422 -22.94 11.33 4.81
C THR A 422 -22.82 10.17 5.78
N LEU A 423 -21.62 10.00 6.34
CA LEU A 423 -21.37 9.01 7.39
C LEU A 423 -22.21 9.29 8.64
N GLU A 424 -22.51 10.56 8.94
CA GLU A 424 -23.44 10.93 10.01
C GLU A 424 -24.85 10.36 9.77
N ALA A 425 -25.40 10.55 8.57
CA ALA A 425 -26.70 10.00 8.21
C ALA A 425 -26.69 8.47 8.24
N ALA A 426 -25.60 7.84 7.80
CA ALA A 426 -25.43 6.39 7.87
C ALA A 426 -25.41 5.88 9.32
N VAL A 427 -24.67 6.55 10.21
CA VAL A 427 -24.62 6.20 11.64
C VAL A 427 -25.99 6.38 12.29
N ALA A 428 -26.71 7.46 12.00
CA ALA A 428 -28.06 7.69 12.51
C ALA A 428 -29.07 6.63 12.02
N GLU A 429 -28.99 6.25 10.74
CA GLU A 429 -29.87 5.22 10.16
C GLU A 429 -29.59 3.83 10.74
N VAL A 430 -28.32 3.49 10.98
CA VAL A 430 -27.92 2.16 11.49
C VAL A 430 -28.08 2.02 12.99
N PHE A 431 -27.67 3.02 13.77
CA PHE A 431 -27.59 2.93 15.23
C PHE A 431 -28.64 3.76 15.97
N GLY A 432 -29.39 4.64 15.28
CA GLY A 432 -30.30 5.59 15.91
C GLY A 432 -29.55 6.68 16.68
N ARG A 433 -30.18 7.21 17.76
CA ARG A 433 -29.51 8.17 18.66
C ARG A 433 -28.45 7.46 19.50
N ILE A 434 -27.21 7.88 19.36
CA ILE A 434 -26.10 7.47 20.23
C ILE A 434 -25.99 8.52 21.34
N GLU A 435 -26.35 8.14 22.57
CA GLU A 435 -26.24 9.01 23.74
C GLU A 435 -24.77 9.23 24.14
N ARG A 436 -24.47 10.44 24.63
CA ARG A 436 -23.13 10.78 25.13
C ARG A 436 -22.80 9.94 26.37
N PRO A 437 -21.58 9.40 26.50
CA PRO A 437 -21.17 8.79 27.76
C PRO A 437 -21.22 9.85 28.87
N ALA A 438 -21.81 9.50 30.02
CA ALA A 438 -21.87 10.40 31.16
C ALA A 438 -20.44 10.75 31.60
N THR A 439 -20.08 12.03 31.59
CA THR A 439 -18.80 12.50 32.13
C THR A 439 -18.76 12.19 33.62
N THR A 440 -17.97 11.18 34.02
CA THR A 440 -17.64 10.93 35.42
C THR A 440 -16.82 12.10 35.92
N THR A 441 -17.48 13.09 36.53
CA THR A 441 -16.82 14.11 37.33
C THR A 441 -16.21 13.42 38.55
N ALA A 442 -14.90 13.21 38.53
CA ALA A 442 -14.16 12.81 39.71
C ALA A 442 -14.36 13.88 40.80
N SER A 443 -15.14 13.52 41.81
CA SER A 443 -15.31 14.31 43.03
C SER A 443 -13.96 14.39 43.76
N PRO A 444 -13.47 15.59 44.15
CA PRO A 444 -12.26 15.69 44.94
C PRO A 444 -12.56 15.12 46.33
N ALA A 445 -11.98 13.96 46.62
CA ALA A 445 -12.02 13.35 47.95
C ALA A 445 -11.49 14.35 48.97
N THR A 446 -12.37 14.77 49.88
CA THR A 446 -12.08 15.66 50.99
C THR A 446 -11.16 14.91 51.96
N ALA A 447 -9.88 15.29 52.00
CA ALA A 447 -8.98 14.89 53.06
C ALA A 447 -9.48 15.50 54.37
N THR A 448 -10.02 14.67 55.25
CA THR A 448 -10.33 15.06 56.63
C THR A 448 -9.24 14.48 57.53
N ARG A 449 -8.70 15.35 58.37
CA ARG A 449 -7.65 15.12 59.37
C ARG A 449 -7.96 14.01 60.36
#